data_AF-A0A0P6WRB6-F1
#
_entry.id   AF-A0A0P6WRB6-F1
#
_cell.length_a   1.000
_cell.length_b   1.000
_cell.length_c   1.000
_cell.angle_alpha   90.00
_cell.angle_beta   90.00
_cell.angle_gamma   90.00
#
_symmetry.space_group_name_H-M   'P 1'
#
loop_
_entity.id
_entity.type
_entity.pdbx_description
1 polymer ?
#
loop_
_entity_poly.entity_id
_entity_poly.type
_entity_poly.pdbx_seq_one_letter_code
_entity_poly.pdbx_strand_id
1 'polypeptide(L)' 'MNVFKAEPARTLFIGDNYFTDIIGANSIGMDTLWINKYDHEFPGEVHPDYMTEHVLDLEKLIIRGERKSSDDKSISN' A
#
# COMPACT_ATOMS: atom_id res chain seq x y z
N MET A 1 17.62 13.44 3.18
CA MET A 1 18.37 12.52 4.08
C MET A 1 17.57 11.24 4.21
N ASN A 2 18.14 10.07 3.86
CA ASN A 2 17.48 8.78 4.04
C ASN A 2 17.84 8.22 5.43
N VAL A 3 16.92 8.35 6.40
CA VAL A 3 17.15 7.99 7.81
C VAL A 3 17.25 6.47 7.99
N PHE A 4 16.47 5.72 7.23
CA PHE A 4 16.39 4.26 7.36
C PHE A 4 17.37 3.50 6.46
N LYS A 5 18.03 4.19 5.52
CA LYS A 5 18.84 3.57 4.45
C LYS A 5 18.08 2.44 3.73
N ALA A 6 16.76 2.58 3.62
CA ALA A 6 15.90 1.63 2.96
C ALA A 6 15.72 2.02 1.48
N GLU A 7 15.52 1.01 0.64
CA GLU A 7 15.17 1.17 -0.78
C GLU A 7 13.65 1.33 -0.91
N PRO A 8 13.13 2.33 -1.65
CA PRO A 8 11.69 2.52 -1.83
C PRO A 8 10.99 1.24 -2.31
N ALA A 9 11.54 0.56 -3.31
CA ALA A 9 11.01 -0.69 -3.88
C ALA A 9 11.01 -1.90 -2.91
N ARG A 10 11.50 -1.71 -1.68
CA ARG A 10 11.48 -2.71 -0.60
C ARG A 10 10.81 -2.17 0.67
N THR A 11 10.10 -1.07 0.55
CA THR A 11 9.45 -0.37 1.66
C THR A 11 7.95 -0.36 1.43
N LEU A 12 7.19 -0.77 2.45
CA LEU A 12 5.74 -0.66 2.49
C LEU A 12 5.37 0.60 3.29
N PHE A 13 4.62 1.52 2.68
CA PHE A 13 4.02 2.66 3.36
C PHE A 13 2.58 2.34 3.76
N ILE A 14 2.21 2.67 5.01
CA ILE A 14 0.88 2.35 5.57
C ILE A 14 0.25 3.65 6.05
N GLY A 15 -0.94 3.98 5.57
CA GLY A 15 -1.66 5.20 5.94
C GLY A 15 -3.15 5.16 5.61
N ASP A 16 -3.90 6.15 6.07
CA ASP A 16 -5.36 6.25 5.92
C ASP A 16 -5.79 7.30 4.88
N ASN A 17 -4.88 8.19 4.45
CA ASN A 17 -5.18 9.22 3.47
C ASN A 17 -4.71 8.84 2.06
N TYR A 18 -5.66 8.66 1.15
CA TYR A 18 -5.38 8.28 -0.24
C TYR A 18 -4.39 9.23 -0.94
N PHE A 19 -4.56 10.55 -0.80
CA PHE A 19 -3.75 11.50 -1.57
C PHE A 19 -2.33 11.63 -1.03
N THR A 20 -2.16 11.63 0.28
CA THR A 20 -0.83 11.85 0.88
C THR A 20 -0.06 10.56 1.05
N ASP A 21 -0.74 9.48 1.45
CA ASP A 21 -0.07 8.25 1.87
C ASP A 21 0.06 7.29 0.69
N ILE A 22 -0.99 7.16 -0.13
CA ILE A 22 -1.00 6.22 -1.26
C ILE A 22 -0.35 6.84 -2.48
N ILE A 23 -0.89 7.95 -3.00
CA ILE A 23 -0.29 8.61 -4.17
C ILE A 23 1.14 9.06 -3.86
N GLY A 24 1.36 9.65 -2.68
CA GLY A 24 2.67 10.15 -2.28
C GLY A 24 3.74 9.05 -2.27
N ALA A 25 3.50 7.94 -1.56
CA ALA A 25 4.47 6.86 -1.45
C ALA A 25 4.61 6.06 -2.76
N ASN A 26 3.52 5.82 -3.48
CA ASN A 26 3.56 5.16 -4.79
C ASN A 26 4.40 5.96 -5.79
N SER A 27 4.31 7.30 -5.78
CA SER A 27 5.06 8.18 -6.71
C SER A 27 6.59 8.07 -6.59
N ILE A 28 7.08 7.57 -5.45
CA ILE A 28 8.51 7.34 -5.21
C ILE A 28 8.90 5.85 -5.26
N GLY A 29 7.96 4.98 -5.65
CA GLY A 29 8.18 3.56 -5.87
C GLY A 29 8.13 2.70 -4.61
N MET A 30 7.40 3.12 -3.57
CA MET A 30 7.08 2.27 -2.42
C MET A 30 5.81 1.45 -2.68
N ASP A 31 5.74 0.26 -2.08
CA ASP A 31 4.49 -0.47 -1.94
C ASP A 31 3.59 0.30 -0.95
N THR A 32 2.28 0.21 -1.09
CA THR A 32 1.33 0.96 -0.28
C THR A 32 0.22 0.09 0.29
N LEU A 33 -0.13 0.32 1.56
CA LEU A 33 -1.31 -0.24 2.19
C LEU A 33 -2.23 0.90 2.62
N TRP A 34 -3.48 0.86 2.16
CA TRP A 34 -4.49 1.84 2.54
C TRP A 34 -5.39 1.31 3.66
N ILE A 35 -5.47 2.06 4.75
CA ILE A 35 -6.42 1.82 5.83
C ILE A 35 -7.74 2.55 5.49
N ASN A 36 -8.61 1.86 4.77
CA ASN A 36 -9.89 2.39 4.34
C ASN A 36 -11.00 2.08 5.36
N LYS A 37 -10.90 2.65 6.56
CA LYS A 37 -11.82 2.35 7.68
C LYS A 37 -13.30 2.58 7.37
N TYR A 38 -13.59 3.46 6.43
CA TYR A 38 -14.95 3.92 6.12
C TYR A 38 -15.45 3.40 4.77
N ASP A 39 -14.75 2.44 4.16
CA ASP A 39 -15.08 1.87 2.85
C ASP A 39 -15.35 2.96 1.80
N HIS A 40 -14.48 3.98 1.77
CA HIS A 40 -14.54 5.02 0.75
C HIS A 40 -14.24 4.42 -0.62
N GLU A 41 -14.98 4.86 -1.64
CA GLU A 41 -14.65 4.54 -3.02
C GLU A 41 -13.25 5.04 -3.39
N PHE A 42 -12.59 4.31 -4.30
CA PHE A 42 -11.31 4.72 -4.86
C PHE A 42 -11.45 6.05 -5.60
N PRO A 43 -10.78 7.13 -5.15
CA PRO A 43 -11.01 8.45 -5.72
C PRO A 43 -10.13 8.73 -6.95
N GLY A 44 -9.30 7.78 -7.41
CA GLY A 44 -8.38 7.96 -8.52
C GLY A 44 -7.86 6.65 -9.12
N GLU A 45 -6.95 6.77 -10.10
CA GLU A 45 -6.41 5.65 -10.88
C GLU A 45 -5.28 4.87 -10.16
N VAL A 46 -4.69 5.45 -9.12
CA VAL A 46 -3.61 4.81 -8.36
C VAL A 46 -4.21 3.87 -7.34
N HIS A 47 -3.99 2.57 -7.52
CA HIS A 47 -4.45 1.56 -6.56
C HIS A 47 -3.35 1.22 -5.56
N PRO A 48 -3.66 1.13 -4.26
CA PRO A 48 -2.75 0.62 -3.27
C PRO A 48 -2.54 -0.88 -3.50
N ASP A 49 -1.36 -1.36 -3.14
CA ASP A 49 -1.01 -2.77 -3.27
C ASP A 49 -1.81 -3.65 -2.29
N TYR A 50 -2.19 -3.06 -1.16
CA TYR A 50 -2.98 -3.70 -0.12
C TYR A 50 -4.04 -2.73 0.44
N MET A 51 -5.13 -3.27 0.96
CA MET A 51 -6.16 -2.50 1.65
C MET A 51 -6.70 -3.28 2.85
N THR A 52 -6.97 -2.56 3.94
CA THR A 52 -7.72 -3.09 5.08
C THR A 52 -8.59 -2.00 5.69
N GLU A 53 -9.70 -2.36 6.31
CA GLU A 53 -10.54 -1.43 7.08
C GLU A 53 -9.99 -1.18 8.49
N HIS A 54 -9.19 -2.12 9.02
CA HIS A 54 -8.74 -2.09 10.41
C HIS A 54 -7.23 -2.36 10.54
N VAL A 55 -6.56 -1.51 11.32
CA VAL A 55 -5.11 -1.62 11.61
C VAL A 55 -4.75 -2.95 12.25
N LEU A 56 -5.65 -3.53 13.06
CA LEU A 56 -5.38 -4.81 13.72
C LEU A 56 -5.28 -6.00 12.75
N ASP A 57 -5.81 -5.87 11.53
CA ASP A 57 -5.66 -6.90 10.50
C ASP A 57 -4.26 -6.90 9.85
N LEU A 58 -3.43 -5.89 10.13
CA LEU A 58 -2.04 -5.85 9.66
C LEU A 58 -1.22 -7.05 10.14
N GLU A 59 -1.49 -7.58 11.33
CA GLU A 59 -0.80 -8.77 11.83
C GLU A 59 -0.99 -9.96 10.88
N LYS A 60 -2.16 -10.10 10.26
CA LYS A 60 -2.42 -11.18 9.30
C LYS A 60 -1.69 -10.96 7.97
N LEU A 61 -1.54 -9.70 7.55
CA LEU A 61 -0.95 -9.32 6.27
C LEU A 61 0.58 -9.30 6.30
N ILE A 62 1.18 -8.73 7.36
CA ILE A 62 2.62 -8.45 7.42
C ILE A 62 3.42 -9.66 7.94
N ILE A 63 2.84 -10.50 8.80
CA ILE A 63 3.58 -11.59 9.47
C ILE A 63 4.04 -12.70 8.51
N ARG A 64 3.51 -12.76 7.28
CA ARG A 64 3.91 -13.78 6.28
C ARG A 64 5.07 -13.37 5.38
N GLY A 65 5.42 -12.08 5.30
CA GLY A 65 6.52 -11.60 4.46
C GLY A 65 6.36 -11.88 2.95
N GLU A 66 5.13 -12.18 2.51
CA GLU A 66 4.82 -12.49 1.11
C GLU A 66 4.63 -11.17 0.36
N ARG A 67 5.54 -10.85 -0.56
CA ARG A 67 5.28 -9.78 -1.54
C ARG A 67 4.25 -10.29 -2.53
N LYS A 68 3.26 -9.45 -2.88
CA LYS A 68 2.48 -9.64 -4.10
C LYS A 68 3.46 -9.79 -5.28
N SER A 69 3.37 -10.88 -6.04
CA SER A 69 4.22 -11.07 -7.22
C SER A 69 3.88 -10.01 -8.27
N SER A 70 4.91 -9.49 -8.93
CA SER A 70 4.82 -8.48 -9.99
C SER A 70 3.91 -8.87 -11.16
N ASP A 71 3.51 -10.15 -11.23
CA ASP A 71 2.76 -10.76 -12.33
C ASP A 71 1.23 -10.68 -12.17
N ASP A 72 0.71 -10.19 -11.04
CA ASP A 72 -0.73 -9.98 -10.81
C ASP A 72 -1.19 -8.56 -11.24
N LYS A 73 -0.63 -8.06 -12.35
CA LYS A 73 -1.06 -6.81 -13.02
C LYS A 73 -2.08 -7.07 -14.14
N SER A 74 -2.60 -8.29 -14.23
CA SER A 74 -3.56 -8.68 -15.27
C SER A 74 -4.86 -9.23 -14.69
N ILE A 75 -5.93 -8.47 -14.97
CA ILE A 75 -7.36 -8.86 -15.11
C ILE A 75 -8.15 -8.77 -13.79
N SER A 76 -9.11 -7.84 -13.67
CA SER A 76 -10.40 -7.98 -14.35
C SER A 76 -11.11 -6.64 -14.64
N ASN A 77 -11.94 -6.72 -15.70
CA ASN A 77 -12.72 -5.71 -16.42
C ASN A 77 -13.39 -4.60 -15.60
#